data_AF-A0A925N294-F1
#
_entry.id   AF-A0A925N294-F1
#
_cell.length_a   1.000
_cell.length_b   1.000
_cell.length_c   1.000
_cell.angle_alpha   90.00
_cell.angle_beta   90.00
_cell.angle_gamma   90.00
#
_symmetry.space_group_name_H-M   'P 1'
#
loop_
_entity.id
_entity.type
_entity.pdbx_description
1 polymer ?
#
loop_
_entity_poly.entity_id
_entity_poly.type
_entity_poly.pdbx_seq_one_letter_code
_entity_poly.pdbx_strand_id
1 'polypeptide(L)' 'LIRSRRGPLVLEVNSSPGLEGIEQATGVDIAGRIVDFVAAAGEPARAKRRRAA' A
#
# COMPACT_ATOMS: atom_id res chain seq x y z
N LEU A 1 5.40 -14.72 -7.66
CA LEU A 1 6.84 -14.88 -7.97
C LEU A 1 7.06 -16.23 -8.62
N ILE A 2 7.75 -16.29 -9.76
CA ILE A 2 8.13 -17.56 -10.35
C ILE A 2 9.38 -18.09 -9.65
N ARG A 3 9.31 -19.36 -9.25
CA ARG A 3 10.48 -20.09 -8.73
C ARG A 3 11.42 -20.37 -9.89
N SER A 4 12.66 -19.92 -9.80
CA SER A 4 13.71 -20.20 -10.78
C SER A 4 14.99 -20.69 -10.09
N ARG A 5 15.91 -21.30 -10.86
CA ARG A 5 17.24 -21.67 -10.36
C ARG A 5 18.06 -20.49 -9.81
N ARG A 6 17.71 -19.26 -10.16
CA ARG A 6 18.39 -18.03 -9.72
C ARG A 6 17.61 -17.28 -8.63
N GLY A 7 16.61 -17.92 -8.03
CA GLY A 7 15.74 -17.31 -7.02
C GLY A 7 14.38 -16.85 -7.57
N PRO A 8 13.55 -16.20 -6.73
CA PRO A 8 12.24 -15.70 -7.13
C PRO A 8 12.36 -14.60 -8.18
N LEU A 9 11.53 -14.69 -9.23
CA LEU A 9 11.45 -13.66 -10.27
C LEU A 9 10.09 -12.96 -10.23
N VAL A 10 10.10 -11.63 -10.35
CA VAL A 10 8.91 -10.81 -10.57
C VAL A 10 8.45 -11.02 -12.02
N LEU A 11 7.15 -11.23 -12.21
CA LEU A 11 6.55 -11.39 -13.54
C LEU A 11 5.78 -10.15 -13.97
N GLU A 12 4.93 -9.68 -13.07
CA GLU A 12 4.04 -8.55 -13.32
C GLU A 12 3.94 -7.71 -12.05
N VAL A 13 3.60 -6.43 -12.27
CA VAL A 13 3.20 -5.49 -11.24
C VAL A 13 1.90 -4.86 -11.74
N ASN A 14 0.83 -5.03 -10.97
CA ASN A 14 -0.47 -4.48 -11.29
C ASN A 14 -0.69 -3.20 -10.49
N SER A 15 -1.06 -2.10 -11.15
CA SER A 15 -1.39 -0.84 -10.47
C SER A 15 -2.80 -0.85 -9.85
N SER A 16 -3.69 -1.69 -10.36
CA SER A 16 -5.08 -1.81 -9.91
C SER A 16 -5.50 -3.29 -9.76
N PRO A 17 -4.94 -4.04 -8.81
CA PRO A 17 -5.32 -5.42 -8.58
C PRO A 17 -6.73 -5.52 -7.95
N GLY A 18 -7.43 -6.64 -8.21
CA GLY A 18 -8.60 -7.00 -7.42
C GLY A 18 -8.18 -7.44 -6.00
N LEU A 19 -8.95 -7.06 -4.97
CA LEU A 19 -8.59 -7.30 -3.57
C LEU A 19 -9.36 -8.47 -2.93
N GLU A 20 -10.59 -8.75 -3.37
CA GLU A 20 -11.51 -9.70 -2.72
C GLU A 20 -10.87 -11.07 -2.43
N GLY A 21 -10.28 -11.71 -3.44
CA GLY A 21 -9.73 -13.06 -3.28
C GLY A 21 -8.53 -13.13 -2.32
N ILE A 22 -7.65 -12.13 -2.35
CA ILE A 22 -6.47 -12.09 -1.48
C ILE A 22 -6.85 -11.72 -0.04
N GLU A 23 -7.82 -10.84 0.16
CA GLU A 23 -8.34 -10.52 1.49
C GLU A 23 -9.02 -11.74 2.12
N GLN A 24 -9.86 -12.48 1.38
CA GLN A 24 -10.46 -13.73 1.86
C GLN A 24 -9.43 -14.80 2.20
N ALA A 25 -8.40 -14.96 1.35
CA ALA A 25 -7.37 -15.97 1.55
C ALA A 25 -6.42 -15.67 2.73
N THR A 26 -6.22 -14.40 3.05
CA THR A 26 -5.24 -13.97 4.06
C THR A 26 -5.86 -13.47 5.37
N GLY A 27 -7.14 -13.09 5.34
CA GLY A 27 -7.82 -12.41 6.45
C GLY A 27 -7.28 -11.00 6.73
N VAL A 28 -6.50 -10.43 5.80
CA VAL A 28 -5.94 -9.08 5.93
C VAL A 28 -6.87 -8.08 5.27
N ASP A 29 -7.22 -7.01 5.99
CA ASP A 29 -7.87 -5.83 5.42
C ASP A 29 -6.85 -5.00 4.64
N ILE A 30 -6.81 -5.20 3.32
CA ILE A 30 -5.88 -4.54 2.39
C ILE A 30 -6.47 -3.21 1.95
N ALA A 31 -7.78 -3.16 1.67
CA ALA A 31 -8.48 -1.93 1.30
C ALA A 31 -8.33 -0.85 2.39
N GLY A 32 -8.55 -1.21 3.65
CA GLY A 32 -8.36 -0.32 4.80
C GLY A 32 -6.93 0.18 4.89
N ARG A 33 -5.93 -0.69 4.73
CA ARG A 33 -4.51 -0.30 4.73
C ARG A 33 -4.15 0.68 3.61
N ILE A 34 -4.75 0.54 2.42
CA ILE A 34 -4.55 1.51 1.32
C ILE A 34 -5.14 2.86 1.71
N VAL A 35 -6.36 2.88 2.25
CA VAL A 35 -7.00 4.11 2.74
C VAL A 35 -6.16 4.76 3.84
N ASP A 36 -5.71 3.99 4.84
CA ASP A 36 -4.86 4.47 5.92
C ASP A 36 -3.55 5.07 5.40
N PHE A 37 -2.91 4.41 4.44
CA PHE A 37 -1.68 4.90 3.82
C PHE A 37 -1.90 6.24 3.11
N VAL A 38 -2.97 6.37 2.32
CA VAL A 38 -3.31 7.60 1.61
C VAL A 38 -3.71 8.71 2.60
N ALA A 39 -4.48 8.39 3.64
CA ALA A 39 -4.87 9.33 4.67
C ALA A 39 -3.65 9.86 5.45
N ALA A 40 -2.69 9.00 5.77
CA ALA A 40 -1.44 9.38 6.43
C ALA A 40 -0.54 10.25 5.53
N ALA A 41 -0.52 10.00 4.22
CA ALA A 41 0.18 10.84 3.25
C ALA A 41 -0.56 12.17 2.97
N GLY A 42 -1.88 12.18 3.17
CA GLY A 42 -2.78 13.30 2.92
C GLY A 42 -2.90 14.30 4.07
N GLU A 43 -2.31 14.04 5.24
CA GLU A 43 -2.08 15.07 6.26
C GLU A 43 -1.19 16.15 5.64
N PRO A 44 -1.75 17.34 5.28
CA PRO A 44 -0.92 18.43 4.80
C PRO A 44 0.01 18.74 5.95
N ALA A 45 1.33 18.67 5.72
CA ALA A 45 2.37 19.00 6.71
C ALA A 45 1.89 20.16 7.59
N ARG A 46 1.31 19.81 8.75
CA ARG A 46 0.44 20.69 9.50
C ARG A 46 1.20 21.96 9.76
N ALA A 47 0.78 23.04 9.10
CA ALA A 47 1.34 24.39 9.11
C ALA A 47 2.24 24.72 10.32
N LYS A 48 3.46 24.14 10.38
CA LYS A 48 4.49 24.41 11.39
C LYS A 48 5.22 25.72 11.06
N ARG A 49 4.50 26.66 10.46
CA ARG A 49 5.01 27.93 9.97
C ARG A 49 4.01 29.02 10.32
N ARG A 50 3.71 29.19 11.62
CA ARG A 50 3.10 30.39 12.21
C ARG A 50 2.96 30.30 13.75
N ARG A 51 4.09 30.08 14.43
CA ARG A 51 4.28 30.49 15.83
C ARG A 51 5.72 31.01 15.98
N ALA A 52 5.98 32.11 15.28
CA ALA A 52 7.14 32.97 15.45
C ALA A 52 6.72 34.34 14.96
N ALA A 53 5.93 35.01 15.79
CA ALA A 53 5.68 36.45 15.80
C ALA A 53 5.22 36.78 17.22
#